data_AF-A0A542AIS3-F1
#
_entry.id   AF-A0A542AIS3-F1
#
_cell.length_a   1.000
_cell.length_b   1.000
_cell.length_c   1.000
_cell.angle_alpha   90.00
_cell.angle_beta   90.00
_cell.angle_gamma   90.00
#
_symmetry.space_group_name_H-M   'P 1'
#
loop_
_entity.id
_entity.type
_entity.pdbx_description
1 polymer ?
#
loop_
_entity_poly.entity_id
_entity_poly.type
_entity_poly.pdbx_seq_one_letter_code
_entity_poly.pdbx_strand_id
1 'polypeptide(L)'
;MTTAEIRADSYHAEVMLDVLPNLPITNIRKLFQLMFRCSWENCETIQTIGDWLQEEIREAGIEWHFASAEYEHKHVSLPGYTIPNAESIKAISKLSTNRPLLSAVKNAKTRYERLMKIQLIFNETKEKYYV
;
A
#
# COMPACT_ATOMS: atom_id res chain seq x y z
N MET A 1 -0.20 -16.56 -4.97
CA MET A 1 -0.47 -15.50 -5.94
C MET A 1 -1.96 -15.51 -6.19
N THR A 2 -2.65 -14.48 -5.73
CA THR A 2 -4.11 -14.38 -5.82
C THR A 2 -4.46 -13.66 -7.11
N THR A 3 -5.29 -14.28 -7.95
CA THR A 3 -5.79 -13.69 -9.19
C THR A 3 -7.30 -13.51 -9.11
N ALA A 4 -7.82 -12.57 -9.89
CA ALA A 4 -9.25 -12.30 -9.98
C ALA A 4 -9.64 -12.06 -11.45
N GLU A 5 -10.74 -12.67 -11.88
CA GLU A 5 -11.23 -12.56 -13.24
C GLU A 5 -12.30 -11.47 -13.36
N ILE A 6 -12.07 -10.46 -14.20
CA ILE A 6 -13.06 -9.43 -14.51
C ILE A 6 -13.66 -9.73 -15.88
N ARG A 7 -14.99 -9.81 -15.94
CA ARG A 7 -15.78 -10.05 -17.15
C ARG A 7 -16.70 -8.86 -17.44
N ALA A 8 -16.79 -8.47 -18.71
CA ALA A 8 -17.72 -7.43 -19.14
C ALA A 8 -18.11 -7.68 -20.61
N ASP A 9 -19.29 -8.24 -20.84
CA ASP A 9 -19.75 -8.66 -22.17
C ASP A 9 -18.76 -9.65 -22.83
N SER A 10 -18.05 -9.22 -23.88
CA SER A 10 -17.01 -10.00 -24.58
C SER A 10 -15.60 -9.75 -24.03
N TYR A 11 -15.45 -8.79 -23.11
CA TYR A 11 -14.18 -8.49 -22.48
C TYR A 11 -13.91 -9.42 -21.30
N HIS A 12 -12.68 -9.91 -21.24
CA HIS A 12 -12.17 -10.73 -20.14
C HIS A 12 -10.77 -10.25 -19.75
N ALA A 13 -10.53 -10.12 -18.45
CA ALA A 13 -9.21 -9.81 -17.92
C ALA A 13 -8.93 -10.60 -16.65
N GLU A 14 -7.74 -11.15 -16.56
CA GLU A 14 -7.19 -11.68 -15.32
C GLU A 14 -6.33 -10.62 -14.66
N VAL A 15 -6.61 -10.32 -13.39
CA VAL A 15 -5.89 -9.34 -12.60
C VAL A 15 -5.12 -10.05 -11.49
N MET A 16 -3.81 -9.88 -11.49
CA MET A 16 -2.95 -10.30 -10.38
C MET A 16 -3.09 -9.29 -9.23
N LEU A 17 -3.66 -9.71 -8.10
CA LEU A 17 -3.99 -8.79 -7.02
C LEU A 17 -2.72 -8.16 -6.39
N ASP A 18 -1.64 -8.94 -6.28
CA ASP A 18 -0.34 -8.47 -5.78
C ASP A 18 0.25 -7.30 -6.61
N VAL A 19 -0.17 -7.16 -7.87
CA VAL A 19 0.29 -6.11 -8.79
C VAL A 19 -0.71 -4.94 -8.87
N LEU A 20 -1.95 -5.13 -8.39
CA LEU A 20 -3.00 -4.11 -8.42
C LEU A 20 -2.53 -2.75 -7.86
N PRO A 21 -1.78 -2.67 -6.73
CA PRO A 21 -1.32 -1.39 -6.19
C PRO A 21 -0.37 -0.62 -7.11
N ASN A 22 0.35 -1.34 -7.97
CA ASN A 22 1.36 -0.80 -8.90
C ASN A 22 0.72 -0.22 -10.17
N LEU A 23 -0.54 -0.54 -10.46
CA LEU A 23 -1.23 0.00 -11.63
C LEU A 23 -1.51 1.50 -11.45
N PRO A 24 -1.53 2.30 -12.53
CA PRO A 24 -1.99 3.68 -12.45
C PRO A 24 -3.42 3.77 -11.89
N ILE A 25 -3.69 4.79 -11.06
CA ILE A 25 -5.03 4.98 -10.44
C ILE A 25 -6.14 5.07 -11.50
N THR A 26 -5.84 5.67 -12.65
CA THR A 26 -6.78 5.74 -13.78
C THR A 26 -7.16 4.36 -14.30
N ASN A 27 -6.23 3.41 -14.29
CA ASN A 27 -6.49 2.04 -14.75
C ASN A 27 -7.27 1.26 -13.69
N ILE A 28 -6.92 1.41 -12.42
CA ILE A 28 -7.67 0.81 -11.30
C ILE A 28 -9.13 1.28 -11.32
N ARG A 29 -9.37 2.58 -11.52
CA ARG A 29 -10.73 3.13 -11.68
C ARG A 29 -11.49 2.48 -12.84
N LYS A 30 -10.85 2.34 -14.00
CA LYS A 30 -11.47 1.70 -15.17
C LYS A 30 -11.78 0.23 -14.91
N LEU A 31 -10.86 -0.50 -14.29
CA LEU A 31 -11.06 -1.91 -13.92
C LEU A 31 -12.25 -2.09 -12.98
N PHE A 32 -12.31 -1.31 -11.90
CA PHE A 32 -13.45 -1.38 -10.97
C PHE A 32 -14.75 -0.96 -11.64
N GLN A 33 -14.74 0.07 -12.52
CA GLN A 33 -15.93 0.45 -13.27
C GLN A 33 -16.44 -0.66 -14.19
N LEU A 34 -15.55 -1.35 -14.91
CA LEU A 34 -15.93 -2.49 -15.76
C LEU A 34 -16.54 -3.61 -14.92
N MET A 35 -15.85 -4.00 -13.85
CA MET A 35 -16.28 -5.04 -12.92
C MET A 35 -17.66 -4.74 -12.31
N PHE A 36 -17.87 -3.53 -11.79
CA PHE A 36 -19.12 -3.16 -11.14
C PHE A 36 -20.28 -2.87 -12.11
N ARG A 37 -20.01 -2.50 -13.37
CA ARG A 37 -21.07 -2.38 -14.39
C ARG A 37 -21.68 -3.74 -14.75
N CYS A 38 -20.88 -4.79 -14.74
CA CYS A 38 -21.31 -6.16 -14.98
C CYS A 38 -21.33 -6.95 -13.66
N SER A 39 -21.86 -6.33 -12.59
CA SER A 39 -21.70 -6.84 -11.23
C SER A 39 -22.26 -8.24 -10.99
N TRP A 40 -23.30 -8.64 -11.74
CA TRP A 40 -23.86 -9.98 -11.70
C TRP A 40 -22.87 -11.05 -12.19
N GLU A 41 -22.07 -10.74 -13.22
CA GLU A 41 -21.01 -11.63 -13.74
C GLU A 41 -19.79 -11.67 -12.83
N ASN A 42 -19.59 -10.60 -12.05
CA ASN A 42 -18.39 -10.39 -11.25
C ASN A 42 -18.63 -10.50 -9.75
N CYS A 43 -19.74 -11.10 -9.29
CA CYS A 43 -20.10 -11.13 -7.88
C CYS A 43 -18.99 -11.75 -7.01
N GLU A 44 -18.47 -12.90 -7.43
CA GLU A 44 -17.34 -13.58 -6.77
C GLU A 44 -16.08 -12.70 -6.81
N THR A 45 -15.73 -12.15 -7.96
CA THR A 45 -14.56 -11.26 -8.12
C THR A 45 -14.63 -10.00 -7.26
N ILE A 46 -15.82 -9.38 -7.15
CA ILE A 46 -16.06 -8.23 -6.27
C ILE A 46 -15.80 -8.62 -4.82
N GLN A 47 -16.29 -9.79 -4.39
CA GLN A 47 -16.04 -10.29 -3.04
C GLN A 47 -14.54 -10.57 -2.84
N THR A 48 -13.90 -11.32 -3.73
CA THR A 48 -12.48 -11.66 -3.65
C THR A 48 -11.59 -10.42 -3.56
N ILE A 49 -11.81 -9.41 -4.40
CA ILE A 49 -11.03 -8.17 -4.36
C ILE A 49 -11.32 -7.39 -3.08
N GLY A 50 -12.58 -7.37 -2.62
CA GLY A 50 -12.97 -6.74 -1.37
C GLY A 50 -12.26 -7.34 -0.16
N ASP A 51 -12.29 -8.67 -0.05
CA ASP A 51 -11.66 -9.43 1.04
C ASP A 51 -10.13 -9.28 1.00
N TRP A 52 -9.53 -9.37 -0.19
CA TRP A 52 -8.10 -9.15 -0.37
C TRP A 52 -7.68 -7.74 0.02
N LEU A 53 -8.44 -6.70 -0.36
CA LEU A 53 -8.14 -5.31 0.02
C LEU A 53 -8.18 -5.11 1.54
N GLN A 54 -9.15 -5.72 2.23
CA GLN A 54 -9.25 -5.63 3.69
C GLN A 54 -8.02 -6.26 4.36
N GLU A 55 -7.62 -7.44 3.91
CA GLU A 55 -6.48 -8.15 4.48
C GLU A 55 -5.17 -7.42 4.19
N GLU A 56 -4.94 -6.97 2.97
CA GLU A 56 -3.71 -6.24 2.62
C GLU A 56 -3.60 -4.89 3.32
N ILE A 57 -4.71 -4.17 3.51
CA ILE A 57 -4.70 -2.93 4.30
C ILE A 57 -4.33 -3.22 5.75
N ARG A 58 -4.84 -4.32 6.33
CA ARG A 58 -4.52 -4.75 7.69
C ARG A 58 -3.02 -5.07 7.80
N GLU A 59 -2.48 -5.86 6.88
CA GLU A 59 -1.06 -6.23 6.86
C GLU A 59 -0.15 -5.03 6.66
N ALA A 60 -0.44 -4.15 5.69
CA ALA A 60 0.33 -2.94 5.45
C ALA A 60 0.29 -1.98 6.66
N GLY A 61 -0.82 -1.92 7.38
CA GLY A 61 -0.94 -1.15 8.62
C GLY A 61 -0.05 -1.70 9.74
N ILE A 62 0.00 -3.03 9.88
CA ILE A 62 0.90 -3.72 10.82
C ILE A 62 2.37 -3.47 10.44
N GLU A 63 2.72 -3.62 9.16
CA GLU A 63 4.07 -3.37 8.65
C GLU A 63 4.52 -1.93 8.94
N TRP A 64 3.65 -0.95 8.68
CA TRP A 64 3.94 0.44 8.99
C TRP A 64 4.11 0.69 10.49
N HIS A 65 3.26 0.08 11.33
CA HIS A 65 3.38 0.19 12.78
C HIS A 65 4.72 -0.39 13.29
N PHE A 66 5.09 -1.59 12.83
CA PHE A 66 6.37 -2.22 13.19
C PHE A 66 7.57 -1.39 12.72
N ALA A 67 7.57 -0.91 11.47
CA ALA A 67 8.64 -0.07 10.95
C ALA A 67 8.79 1.23 11.77
N SER A 68 7.65 1.81 12.21
CA SER A 68 7.65 3.03 13.03
C SER A 68 8.22 2.77 14.43
N ALA A 69 7.81 1.67 15.08
CA ALA A 69 8.36 1.27 16.38
C ALA A 69 9.86 0.94 16.30
N GLU A 70 10.30 0.29 15.21
CA GLU A 70 11.70 0.00 14.98
C GLU A 70 12.53 1.27 14.77
N TYR A 71 11.98 2.24 14.03
CA TYR A 71 12.60 3.56 13.88
C TYR A 71 12.73 4.26 15.23
N GLU A 72 11.67 4.33 16.05
CA GLU A 72 11.72 4.96 17.37
C GLU A 72 12.74 4.32 18.30
N HIS A 73 12.84 2.99 18.29
CA HIS A 73 13.77 2.24 19.15
C HIS A 73 15.23 2.32 18.69
N LYS A 74 15.48 2.28 17.37
CA LYS A 74 16.85 2.18 16.81
C LYS A 74 17.41 3.50 16.31
N HIS A 75 16.59 4.54 16.17
CA HIS A 75 17.04 5.85 15.72
C HIS A 75 18.01 6.48 16.73
N VAL A 76 19.20 6.82 16.25
CA VAL A 76 20.21 7.52 17.06
C VAL A 76 20.09 9.03 16.83
N SER A 77 19.84 9.79 17.90
CA SER A 77 19.87 11.25 17.87
C SER A 77 21.30 11.78 18.03
N LEU A 78 21.66 12.84 17.29
CA LEU A 78 22.91 13.54 17.52
C LEU A 78 22.83 14.41 18.79
N PRO A 79 23.90 14.47 19.61
CA PRO A 79 24.07 15.61 20.51
C PRO A 79 24.16 16.89 19.66
N GLY A 80 23.54 17.98 20.13
CA GLY A 80 23.48 19.26 19.44
C GLY A 80 24.85 19.73 18.94
N TYR A 81 24.84 20.41 17.79
CA TYR A 81 25.99 20.84 16.98
C TYR A 81 27.22 21.21 17.84
N THR A 82 28.10 20.23 18.05
CA THR A 82 29.37 20.43 18.75
C THR A 82 30.48 20.17 17.74
N ILE A 83 31.47 21.08 17.73
CA ILE A 83 32.64 21.14 16.86
C ILE A 83 33.11 19.73 16.46
N PRO A 84 33.34 19.44 15.15
CA PRO A 84 33.66 18.10 14.68
C PRO A 84 34.95 17.59 15.32
N ASN A 85 34.80 16.78 16.36
CA ASN A 85 35.83 16.00 17.01
C ASN A 85 35.71 14.53 16.55
N ALA A 86 36.70 13.70 16.89
CA ALA A 86 36.72 12.30 16.48
C ALA A 86 35.47 11.51 16.95
N GLU A 87 34.82 11.93 18.04
CA GLU A 87 33.60 11.32 18.57
C GLU A 87 32.35 11.69 17.77
N SER A 88 32.24 12.95 17.34
CA SER A 88 31.12 13.42 16.50
C SER A 88 31.21 12.84 15.08
N ILE A 89 32.42 12.62 14.54
CA ILE A 89 32.59 11.87 13.27
C ILE A 89 32.12 10.41 13.43
N LYS A 90 32.43 9.76 14.56
CA LYS A 90 31.90 8.41 14.89
C LYS A 90 30.39 8.40 15.14
N ALA A 91 29.81 9.47 15.68
CA ALA A 91 28.36 9.61 15.83
C ALA A 91 27.66 9.80 14.48
N ILE A 92 28.26 10.59 13.57
CA ILE A 92 27.76 10.80 12.21
C ILE A 92 27.83 9.51 11.38
N SER A 93 28.87 8.69 11.53
CA SER A 93 28.93 7.39 10.83
C SER A 93 27.81 6.45 11.26
N LYS A 94 27.38 6.51 12.53
CA LYS A 94 26.20 5.78 13.04
C LYS A 94 24.88 6.29 12.46
N LEU A 95 24.77 7.55 12.01
CA LEU A 95 23.54 8.05 11.36
C LEU A 95 23.26 7.41 10.01
N SER A 96 24.26 6.78 9.38
CA SER A 96 24.03 6.01 8.16
C SER A 96 22.98 4.90 8.36
N THR A 97 22.80 4.42 9.59
CA THR A 97 21.77 3.43 9.95
C THR A 97 20.38 4.03 10.11
N ASN A 98 20.24 5.35 10.30
CA ASN A 98 18.92 6.00 10.39
C ASN A 98 18.24 6.12 9.02
N ARG A 99 19.02 6.27 7.94
CA ARG A 99 18.50 6.36 6.58
C ARG A 99 17.64 5.16 6.15
N PRO A 100 18.11 3.89 6.28
CA PRO A 100 17.30 2.74 5.94
C PRO A 100 16.06 2.60 6.84
N LEU A 101 16.17 2.91 8.15
CA LEU A 101 15.02 2.90 9.06
C LEU A 101 13.94 3.91 8.61
N LEU A 102 14.33 5.14 8.30
CA LEU A 102 13.40 6.16 7.82
C LEU A 102 12.80 5.78 6.46
N SER A 103 13.61 5.18 5.58
CA SER A 103 13.13 4.69 4.28
C SER A 103 12.10 3.58 4.45
N ALA A 104 12.31 2.64 5.38
CA ALA A 104 11.38 1.56 5.68
C ALA A 104 10.02 2.12 6.16
N VAL A 105 10.03 3.06 7.10
CA VAL A 105 8.81 3.75 7.57
C VAL A 105 8.08 4.43 6.42
N LYS A 106 8.80 5.19 5.58
CA LYS A 106 8.20 5.91 4.44
C LYS A 106 7.61 4.96 3.40
N ASN A 107 8.29 3.87 3.10
CA ASN A 107 7.83 2.89 2.12
C ASN A 107 6.58 2.17 2.63
N ALA A 108 6.60 1.68 3.88
CA ALA A 108 5.46 1.01 4.51
C ALA A 108 4.24 1.94 4.59
N LYS A 109 4.43 3.19 5.02
CA LYS A 109 3.37 4.21 5.03
C LYS A 109 2.80 4.45 3.63
N THR A 110 3.67 4.61 2.63
CA THR A 110 3.27 4.84 1.24
C THR A 110 2.43 3.68 0.70
N ARG A 111 2.81 2.43 1.00
CA ARG A 111 2.05 1.23 0.66
C ARG A 111 0.66 1.25 1.32
N TYR A 112 0.60 1.52 2.63
CA TYR A 112 -0.66 1.59 3.37
C TYR A 112 -1.60 2.67 2.79
N GLU A 113 -1.11 3.91 2.61
CA GLU A 113 -1.89 5.01 2.04
C GLU A 113 -2.36 4.70 0.61
N ARG A 114 -1.52 4.01 -0.17
CA ARG A 114 -1.86 3.56 -1.52
C ARG A 114 -3.04 2.59 -1.50
N LEU A 115 -3.02 1.58 -0.64
CA LEU A 115 -4.08 0.59 -0.51
C LEU A 115 -5.38 1.22 -0.01
N MET A 116 -5.31 2.11 0.99
CA MET A 116 -6.46 2.88 1.47
C MET A 116 -7.13 3.68 0.35
N LYS A 117 -6.34 4.32 -0.53
CA LYS A 117 -6.85 5.03 -1.70
C LYS A 117 -7.55 4.10 -2.70
N ILE A 118 -7.04 2.89 -2.89
CA ILE A 118 -7.66 1.89 -3.77
C ILE A 118 -8.99 1.42 -3.18
N GLN A 119 -9.04 1.15 -1.88
CA GLN A 119 -10.28 0.79 -1.19
C GLN A 119 -11.33 1.90 -1.26
N LEU A 120 -10.93 3.16 -1.14
CA LEU A 120 -11.84 4.30 -1.34
C LEU A 120 -12.46 4.25 -2.75
N ILE A 121 -11.64 4.09 -3.80
CA ILE A 121 -12.13 4.00 -5.19
C ILE A 121 -13.05 2.79 -5.37
N PHE A 122 -12.71 1.66 -4.76
CA PHE A 122 -13.54 0.45 -4.79
C PHE A 122 -14.93 0.73 -4.20
N ASN A 123 -15.00 1.33 -3.02
CA ASN A 123 -16.25 1.68 -2.33
C ASN A 123 -17.06 2.73 -3.11
N GLU A 124 -16.43 3.81 -3.57
CA GLU A 124 -17.08 4.83 -4.41
C GLU A 124 -17.69 4.22 -5.68
N THR A 125 -17.00 3.26 -6.29
CA THR A 125 -17.48 2.59 -7.50
C THR A 125 -18.61 1.62 -7.17
N LYS A 126 -18.50 0.89 -6.06
CA LYS A 126 -19.56 0.01 -5.55
C LYS A 126 -20.85 0.79 -5.29
N GLU A 127 -20.78 1.89 -4.56
CA GLU A 127 -21.93 2.75 -4.25
C GLU A 127 -22.62 3.28 -5.53
N LYS A 128 -21.84 3.56 -6.57
CA LYS A 128 -22.37 4.10 -7.82
C LYS A 128 -23.11 3.08 -8.70
N TYR A 129 -22.72 1.81 -8.66
CA TYR A 129 -23.17 0.80 -9.63
C TYR A 129 -23.82 -0.45 -9.01
N TYR A 130 -23.73 -0.62 -7.69
CA TYR A 130 -24.16 -1.81 -6.97
C TYR A 130 -25.27 -1.54 -5.93
N VAL A 131 -25.75 -0.29 -5.83
CA VAL A 131 -26.89 0.11 -4.98
C VAL A 131 -28.17 0.10 -5.82
#